data_AF-A0A388P655-F1
#
_entry.id   AF-A0A388P655-F1
#
_cell.length_a   1.000
_cell.length_b   1.000
_cell.length_c   1.000
_cell.angle_alpha   90.00
_cell.angle_beta   90.00
_cell.angle_gamma   90.00
#
_symmetry.space_group_name_H-M   'P 1'
#
loop_
_entity.id
_entity.type
_entity.pdbx_description
1 polymer ?
#
loop_
_entity_poly.entity_id
_entity_poly.type
_entity_poly.pdbx_seq_one_letter_code
_entity_poly.pdbx_strand_id
1 'polypeptide(L)'
;MPRPFLGLLLGALLALAPASAQETPPNFVILFADDLGINDLGCFGRKDQNTPNLDKLAAEGARFTQAYASASVCSPSRAALMTGQSPARLKITTFLTGRSDRASHRVLAAPINLHLPNGVQTIAQLLKPKATYRQPWASGTLAAKAISRPTMASMNTSLAGPMPVRNRRRAAKANSARLTSR
;
A
#
# COMPACT_ATOMS: atom_id res chain seq x y z
N MET A 1 -22.23 -46.55 47.57
CA MET A 1 -21.59 -46.95 46.30
C MET A 1 -21.21 -45.70 45.53
N PRO A 2 -19.91 -45.37 45.41
CA PRO A 2 -19.48 -44.16 44.71
C PRO A 2 -19.72 -44.38 43.21
N ARG A 3 -20.29 -43.40 42.51
CA ARG A 3 -20.60 -43.44 41.07
C ARG A 3 -19.36 -42.97 40.29
N PRO A 4 -18.45 -43.84 39.83
CA PRO A 4 -17.22 -43.41 39.16
C PRO A 4 -17.49 -42.95 37.70
N PHE A 5 -18.65 -43.32 37.15
CA PHE A 5 -19.01 -43.06 35.76
C PHE A 5 -19.40 -41.60 35.47
N LEU A 6 -19.90 -40.84 36.44
CA LEU A 6 -20.31 -39.45 36.21
C LEU A 6 -19.09 -38.52 36.10
N GLY A 7 -18.03 -38.77 36.86
CA GLY A 7 -16.76 -38.03 36.75
C GLY A 7 -16.02 -38.33 35.45
N LEU A 8 -16.12 -39.56 34.95
CA LEU A 8 -15.50 -39.97 33.68
C LEU A 8 -16.18 -39.30 32.47
N LEU A 9 -17.51 -39.14 32.53
CA LEU A 9 -18.29 -38.49 31.47
C LEU A 9 -18.06 -36.97 31.42
N LEU A 10 -17.89 -36.33 32.59
CA LEU A 10 -17.57 -34.90 32.67
C LEU A 10 -16.11 -34.61 32.25
N GLY A 11 -15.17 -35.51 32.58
CA GLY A 11 -13.79 -35.44 32.11
C GLY A 11 -13.66 -35.61 30.59
N ALA A 12 -14.45 -36.53 30.01
CA ALA A 12 -14.51 -36.72 28.56
C ALA A 12 -15.11 -35.51 27.83
N LEU A 13 -16.08 -34.80 28.43
CA LEU A 13 -16.64 -33.57 27.87
C LEU A 13 -15.65 -32.40 27.90
N LEU A 14 -14.81 -32.30 28.94
CA LEU A 14 -13.76 -31.26 29.01
C LEU A 14 -12.60 -31.53 28.04
N ALA A 15 -12.33 -32.79 27.69
CA ALA A 15 -11.28 -33.16 26.74
C ALA A 15 -11.64 -32.89 25.27
N LEU A 16 -12.90 -32.59 24.96
CA LEU A 16 -13.37 -32.19 23.63
C LEU A 16 -13.32 -30.67 23.39
N ALA A 17 -12.79 -29.88 24.33
CA ALA A 17 -12.56 -28.47 24.06
C ALA A 17 -11.59 -28.35 22.87
N PRO A 18 -11.99 -27.68 21.76
CA PRO A 18 -11.10 -27.51 20.63
C PRO A 18 -9.86 -26.80 21.16
N ALA A 19 -8.72 -27.47 21.04
CA ALA A 19 -7.44 -26.81 21.24
C ALA A 19 -7.46 -25.59 20.33
N SER A 20 -7.39 -24.39 20.92
CA SER A 20 -7.25 -23.14 20.20
C SER A 20 -5.99 -23.28 19.37
N ALA A 21 -6.13 -23.71 18.12
CA ALA A 21 -5.05 -23.67 17.16
C ALA A 21 -4.55 -22.24 17.19
N GLN A 22 -3.26 -22.07 17.49
CA GLN A 22 -2.65 -20.76 17.48
C GLN A 22 -2.65 -20.30 16.02
N GLU A 23 -3.75 -19.66 15.61
CA GLU A 23 -3.96 -19.19 14.26
C GLU A 23 -2.91 -18.12 14.03
N THR A 24 -1.84 -18.51 13.33
CA THR A 24 -0.89 -17.56 12.78
C THR A 24 -1.69 -16.57 11.93
N PRO A 25 -1.62 -15.27 12.24
CA PRO A 25 -2.42 -14.29 11.52
C PRO A 25 -2.05 -14.33 10.04
N PRO A 26 -3.03 -14.16 9.12
CA PRO A 26 -2.75 -14.19 7.70
C PRO A 26 -1.84 -13.01 7.31
N ASN A 27 -1.03 -13.23 6.27
CA ASN A 27 -0.26 -12.16 5.66
C ASN A 27 -1.17 -11.30 4.77
N PHE A 28 -1.11 -9.99 4.95
CA PHE A 28 -1.84 -9.03 4.11
C PHE A 28 -0.90 -8.36 3.12
N VAL A 29 -1.20 -8.48 1.83
CA VAL A 29 -0.46 -7.82 0.74
C VAL A 29 -1.43 -6.92 -0.02
N ILE A 30 -1.09 -5.63 -0.13
CA ILE A 30 -1.85 -4.66 -0.92
C ILE A 30 -1.03 -4.32 -2.16
N LEU A 31 -1.55 -4.70 -3.33
CA LEU A 31 -1.03 -4.27 -4.62
C LEU A 31 -1.83 -3.05 -5.08
N PHE A 32 -1.18 -1.89 -5.15
CA PHE A 32 -1.81 -0.63 -5.53
C PHE A 32 -1.11 -0.04 -6.76
N ALA A 33 -1.72 -0.20 -7.93
CA ALA A 33 -1.19 0.29 -9.19
C ALA A 33 -1.43 1.80 -9.37
N ASP A 34 -0.55 2.49 -10.09
CA ASP A 34 -0.70 3.91 -10.45
C ASP A 34 -1.23 4.01 -11.89
N ASP A 35 -2.23 4.86 -12.09
CA ASP A 35 -2.88 5.14 -13.39
C ASP A 35 -3.38 3.91 -14.18
N LEU A 36 -3.69 2.81 -13.50
CA LEU A 36 -4.29 1.61 -14.12
C LEU A 36 -5.82 1.79 -14.27
N GLY A 37 -6.29 1.83 -15.51
CA GLY A 37 -7.70 1.93 -15.86
C GLY A 37 -8.46 0.60 -15.68
N ILE A 38 -9.78 0.70 -15.54
CA ILE A 38 -10.67 -0.46 -15.36
C ILE A 38 -10.59 -1.46 -16.52
N ASN A 39 -10.31 -0.98 -17.74
CA ASN A 39 -10.26 -1.81 -18.95
C ASN A 39 -8.82 -2.17 -19.37
N ASP A 40 -7.83 -2.07 -18.48
CA ASP A 40 -6.43 -2.31 -18.84
C ASP A 40 -5.97 -3.76 -18.64
N LEU A 41 -6.76 -4.60 -17.94
CA LEU A 41 -6.42 -6.00 -17.68
C LEU A 41 -7.23 -6.97 -18.55
N GLY A 42 -6.63 -8.12 -18.85
CA GLY A 42 -7.27 -9.22 -19.56
C GLY A 42 -8.57 -9.67 -18.90
N CYS A 43 -8.54 -9.81 -17.58
CA CYS A 43 -9.70 -10.16 -16.76
C CYS A 43 -10.81 -9.10 -16.73
N PHE A 44 -10.61 -7.90 -17.28
CA PHE A 44 -11.66 -6.90 -17.49
C PHE A 44 -12.04 -6.72 -18.98
N GLY A 45 -11.62 -7.65 -19.84
CA GLY A 45 -12.03 -7.71 -21.26
C GLY A 45 -11.01 -7.16 -22.25
N ARG A 46 -9.83 -6.72 -21.79
CA ARG A 46 -8.75 -6.26 -22.67
C ARG A 46 -8.12 -7.46 -23.40
N LYS A 47 -7.88 -7.37 -24.71
CA LYS A 47 -7.37 -8.50 -25.52
C LYS A 47 -5.92 -8.35 -25.97
N ASP A 48 -5.44 -7.12 -25.99
CA ASP A 48 -4.13 -6.67 -26.45
C ASP A 48 -3.12 -6.54 -25.30
N GLN A 49 -3.54 -6.70 -24.04
CA GLN A 49 -2.67 -6.64 -22.87
C GLN A 49 -2.38 -8.02 -22.30
N ASN A 50 -1.11 -8.27 -21.97
CA ASN A 50 -0.66 -9.55 -21.45
C ASN A 50 -0.52 -9.48 -19.91
N THR A 51 -1.57 -9.87 -19.18
CA THR A 51 -1.64 -9.77 -17.71
C THR A 51 -1.87 -11.12 -17.00
N PRO A 52 -1.15 -12.20 -17.36
CA PRO A 52 -1.53 -13.58 -17.02
C PRO A 52 -1.55 -13.84 -15.50
N ASN A 53 -0.67 -13.20 -14.73
CA ASN A 53 -0.64 -13.36 -13.27
C ASN A 53 -1.83 -12.68 -12.58
N LEU A 54 -2.27 -11.52 -13.08
CA LEU A 54 -3.44 -10.81 -12.53
C LEU A 54 -4.72 -11.50 -12.98
N ASP A 55 -4.75 -12.04 -14.19
CA ASP A 55 -5.88 -12.80 -14.70
C ASP A 55 -6.08 -14.10 -13.92
N LYS A 56 -4.97 -14.80 -13.62
CA LYS A 56 -4.97 -15.97 -12.73
C LYS A 56 -5.44 -15.60 -11.31
N LEU A 57 -4.93 -14.51 -10.74
CA LEU A 57 -5.35 -14.04 -9.41
C LEU A 57 -6.86 -13.72 -9.36
N ALA A 58 -7.40 -13.13 -10.43
CA ALA A 58 -8.83 -12.85 -10.54
C ALA A 58 -9.68 -14.13 -10.70
N ALA A 59 -9.16 -15.17 -11.35
CA ALA A 59 -9.84 -16.45 -11.53
C ALA A 59 -9.82 -17.33 -10.28
N GLU A 60 -8.75 -17.28 -9.49
CA GLU A 60 -8.59 -18.05 -8.25
C GLU A 60 -9.18 -17.33 -7.02
N GLY A 61 -9.51 -16.04 -7.15
CA GLY A 61 -9.98 -15.20 -6.08
C GLY A 61 -11.34 -14.55 -6.35
N ALA A 62 -11.55 -13.38 -5.75
CA ALA A 62 -12.72 -12.55 -5.97
C ALA A 62 -12.36 -11.36 -6.88
N ARG A 63 -13.20 -11.09 -7.89
CA ARG A 63 -13.07 -9.95 -8.79
C ARG A 63 -14.24 -8.98 -8.59
N PHE A 64 -13.94 -7.73 -8.29
CA PHE A 64 -14.95 -6.68 -8.15
C PHE A 64 -15.12 -5.92 -9.46
N THR A 65 -16.35 -5.83 -9.97
CA THR A 65 -16.70 -5.01 -11.15
C THR A 65 -17.10 -3.58 -10.78
N GLN A 66 -17.30 -3.32 -9.49
CA GLN A 66 -17.64 -2.02 -8.93
C GLN A 66 -16.72 -1.70 -7.74
N ALA A 67 -15.46 -1.39 -8.03
CA ALA A 67 -14.46 -0.98 -7.06
C ALA A 67 -14.02 0.47 -7.34
N TYR A 68 -14.35 1.40 -6.45
CA TYR A 68 -14.11 2.83 -6.66
C TYR A 68 -12.96 3.32 -5.80
N ALA A 69 -12.03 4.06 -6.40
CA ALA A 69 -11.07 4.85 -5.66
C ALA A 69 -11.79 5.99 -4.93
N SER A 70 -11.30 6.38 -3.75
CA SER A 70 -11.90 7.46 -2.96
C SER A 70 -11.70 8.85 -3.59
N ALA A 71 -10.79 8.97 -4.56
CA ALA A 71 -10.54 10.17 -5.34
C ALA A 71 -9.93 9.81 -6.69
N SER A 72 -10.11 10.67 -7.68
CA SER A 72 -9.55 10.55 -9.03
C SER A 72 -8.06 10.95 -9.14
N VAL A 73 -7.40 11.19 -8.00
CA VAL A 73 -6.00 11.65 -7.94
C VAL A 73 -5.22 10.77 -6.98
N CYS A 74 -3.95 10.54 -7.31
CA CYS A 74 -3.12 9.54 -6.66
C CYS A 74 -2.88 9.82 -5.16
N SER A 75 -2.57 11.06 -4.78
CA SER A 75 -2.35 11.46 -3.38
C SER A 75 -3.56 11.27 -2.45
N PRO A 76 -4.75 11.81 -2.75
CA PRO A 76 -5.93 11.62 -1.91
C PRO A 76 -6.37 10.15 -1.86
N SER A 77 -6.28 9.43 -3.00
CA SER A 77 -6.61 8.00 -3.04
C SER A 77 -5.70 7.17 -2.13
N ARG A 78 -4.37 7.39 -2.19
CA ARG A 78 -3.41 6.71 -1.31
C ARG A 78 -3.61 7.05 0.16
N ALA A 79 -3.86 8.31 0.49
CA ALA A 79 -4.11 8.75 1.86
C ALA A 79 -5.36 8.08 2.45
N ALA A 80 -6.44 8.01 1.68
CA ALA A 80 -7.66 7.32 2.08
C ALA A 80 -7.45 5.81 2.23
N LEU A 81 -6.76 5.15 1.29
CA LEU A 81 -6.44 3.72 1.38
C LEU A 81 -5.66 3.40 2.67
N MET A 82 -4.68 4.24 3.01
CA MET A 82 -3.85 4.01 4.18
C MET A 82 -4.58 4.24 5.50
N THR A 83 -5.61 5.10 5.54
CA THR A 83 -6.22 5.58 6.80
C THR A 83 -7.68 5.17 6.98
N GLY A 84 -8.34 4.69 5.92
CA GLY A 84 -9.79 4.45 5.89
C GLY A 84 -10.63 5.73 5.96
N GLN A 85 -10.03 6.92 5.82
CA GLN A 85 -10.73 8.20 5.94
C GLN A 85 -10.99 8.84 4.57
N SER A 86 -12.08 9.61 4.46
CA SER A 86 -12.37 10.36 3.25
C SER A 86 -11.29 11.43 2.99
N PRO A 87 -10.93 11.70 1.71
CA PRO A 87 -10.02 12.77 1.32
C PRO A 87 -10.38 14.13 1.94
N ALA A 88 -11.68 14.44 2.03
CA ALA A 88 -12.20 15.67 2.64
C ALA A 88 -11.87 15.77 4.13
N ARG A 89 -12.02 14.66 4.89
CA ARG A 89 -11.67 14.63 6.32
C ARG A 89 -10.19 14.87 6.57
N LEU A 90 -9.34 14.34 5.69
CA LEU A 90 -7.89 14.51 5.75
C LEU A 90 -7.41 15.87 5.24
N LYS A 91 -8.30 16.65 4.59
CA LYS A 91 -7.97 17.84 3.79
C LYS A 91 -6.87 17.57 2.75
N ILE A 92 -6.82 16.34 2.22
CA ILE A 92 -5.95 15.97 1.10
C ILE A 92 -6.91 15.66 -0.03
N THR A 93 -7.20 16.64 -0.89
CA THR A 93 -8.23 16.53 -1.94
C THR A 93 -7.67 16.62 -3.36
N THR A 94 -6.38 16.91 -3.50
CA THR A 94 -5.66 16.96 -4.77
C THR A 94 -4.24 16.40 -4.59
N PHE A 95 -3.45 16.37 -5.67
CA PHE A 95 -2.07 15.89 -5.62
C PHE A 95 -1.23 16.71 -4.64
N LEU A 96 -0.26 16.07 -3.97
CA LEU A 96 0.67 16.79 -3.11
C LEU A 96 1.46 17.80 -3.93
N THR A 97 1.66 19.00 -3.38
CA THR A 97 2.03 20.28 -4.02
C THR A 97 0.83 21.11 -4.48
N GLY A 98 -0.35 20.49 -4.62
CA GLY A 98 -1.58 21.16 -4.99
C GLY A 98 -1.52 21.79 -6.37
N ARG A 99 -2.62 22.44 -6.77
CA ARG A 99 -2.52 23.48 -7.79
C ARG A 99 -2.37 24.80 -7.04
N SER A 100 -1.18 25.40 -7.12
CA SER A 100 -0.98 26.78 -6.68
C SER A 100 -2.05 27.68 -7.30
N ASP A 101 -2.41 28.78 -6.63
CA ASP A 101 -3.32 29.74 -7.24
C ASP A 101 -2.72 30.22 -8.57
N ARG A 102 -3.40 29.93 -9.68
CA ARG A 102 -2.96 30.28 -11.02
C ARG A 102 -3.96 31.29 -11.54
N ALA A 103 -3.50 32.29 -12.29
CA ALA A 103 -4.38 33.26 -12.94
C ALA A 103 -5.46 32.62 -13.83
N SER A 104 -5.27 31.37 -14.28
CA SER A 104 -6.24 30.60 -15.05
C SER A 104 -7.34 29.92 -14.21
N HIS A 105 -7.22 29.91 -12.88
CA HIS A 105 -8.24 29.34 -12.01
C HIS A 105 -9.42 30.30 -11.89
N ARG A 106 -10.64 29.78 -12.12
CA ARG A 106 -11.88 30.54 -11.94
C ARG A 106 -12.35 30.62 -10.49
N VAL A 107 -11.77 29.78 -9.61
CA VAL A 107 -12.18 29.62 -8.21
C VAL A 107 -10.93 29.45 -7.36
N LEU A 108 -10.97 29.99 -6.14
CA LEU A 108 -9.93 29.84 -5.14
C LEU A 108 -9.67 28.37 -4.82
N ALA A 109 -8.41 27.98 -4.75
CA ALA A 109 -8.03 26.65 -4.30
C ALA A 109 -8.27 26.52 -2.79
N ALA A 110 -8.98 25.47 -2.38
CA ALA A 110 -9.13 25.15 -0.97
C ALA A 110 -7.76 24.81 -0.36
N PRO A 111 -7.46 25.24 0.88
CA PRO A 111 -6.23 24.86 1.55
C PRO A 111 -6.21 23.34 1.77
N ILE A 112 -5.08 22.72 1.43
CA ILE A 112 -4.87 21.28 1.58
C ILE A 112 -3.71 20.99 2.54
N ASN A 113 -3.77 19.84 3.18
CA ASN A 113 -2.64 19.27 3.90
C ASN A 113 -1.67 18.64 2.91
N LEU A 114 -0.37 18.93 3.07
CA LEU A 114 0.71 18.33 2.27
C LEU A 114 1.25 17.03 2.85
N HIS A 115 0.72 16.62 3.99
CA HIS A 115 1.06 15.39 4.70
C HIS A 115 -0.18 14.86 5.42
N LEU A 116 -0.12 13.60 5.84
CA LEU A 116 -1.16 13.07 6.72
C LEU A 116 -1.22 13.92 8.01
N PRO A 117 -2.41 14.25 8.52
CA PRO A 117 -2.53 14.93 9.80
C PRO A 117 -1.93 14.10 10.94
N ASN A 118 -1.35 14.77 11.93
CA ASN A 118 -0.81 14.11 13.11
C ASN A 118 -1.92 13.34 13.85
N GLY A 119 -1.58 12.17 14.39
CA GLY A 119 -2.52 11.31 15.13
C GLY A 119 -3.45 10.46 14.28
N VAL A 120 -3.46 10.62 12.95
CA VAL A 120 -4.20 9.71 12.06
C VAL A 120 -3.44 8.40 11.95
N GLN A 121 -4.05 7.32 12.44
CA GLN A 121 -3.49 5.97 12.34
C GLN A 121 -3.67 5.42 10.93
N THR A 122 -2.62 4.78 10.44
CA THR A 122 -2.63 4.05 9.17
C THR A 122 -2.86 2.57 9.42
N ILE A 123 -3.36 1.84 8.41
CA ILE A 123 -3.48 0.38 8.45
C ILE A 123 -2.15 -0.28 8.79
N ALA A 124 -1.02 0.25 8.29
CA ALA A 124 0.30 -0.23 8.63
C ALA A 124 0.63 -0.08 10.13
N GLN A 125 0.27 1.05 10.74
CA GLN A 125 0.45 1.27 12.18
C GLN A 125 -0.46 0.37 13.02
N LEU A 126 -1.70 0.14 12.56
CA LEU A 126 -2.66 -0.75 13.23
C LEU A 126 -2.23 -2.23 13.15
N LEU A 127 -1.56 -2.63 12.06
CA LEU A 127 -1.08 -4.00 11.87
C LEU A 127 0.29 -4.27 12.52
N LYS A 128 1.10 -3.24 12.80
CA LYS A 128 2.44 -3.38 13.43
C LYS A 128 2.50 -4.24 14.70
N PRO A 129 1.53 -4.22 15.63
CA PRO A 129 1.57 -5.10 16.81
C PRO A 129 1.53 -6.59 16.46
N LYS A 130 1.15 -6.95 15.22
CA LYS A 130 0.91 -8.33 14.77
C LYS A 130 1.64 -8.70 13.46
N ALA A 131 2.32 -7.76 12.81
CA ALA A 131 2.86 -7.95 11.45
C ALA A 131 4.17 -7.21 11.20
N THR A 132 5.07 -7.84 10.43
CA THR A 132 6.27 -7.22 9.86
C THR A 132 5.89 -6.44 8.59
N TYR A 133 5.84 -5.12 8.67
CA TYR A 133 5.57 -4.26 7.51
C TYR A 133 6.84 -4.00 6.69
N ARG A 134 6.84 -4.38 5.40
CA ARG A 134 7.96 -4.15 4.47
C ARG A 134 7.47 -3.46 3.19
N GLN A 135 8.05 -2.30 2.87
CA GLN A 135 7.80 -1.56 1.63
C GLN A 135 9.03 -1.64 0.73
N PRO A 136 9.08 -2.55 -0.26
CA PRO A 136 10.28 -2.78 -1.05
C PRO A 136 10.52 -1.73 -2.15
N TRP A 137 9.52 -0.94 -2.55
CA TRP A 137 9.66 -0.04 -3.70
C TRP A 137 8.71 1.16 -3.63
N ALA A 138 9.12 2.23 -2.94
CA ALA A 138 8.39 3.49 -3.00
C ALA A 138 8.97 4.38 -4.11
N SER A 139 8.37 4.33 -5.29
CA SER A 139 8.43 5.44 -6.26
C SER A 139 7.97 6.69 -5.51
N GLY A 140 8.88 7.64 -5.31
CA GLY A 140 8.77 8.65 -4.25
C GLY A 140 7.54 9.55 -4.36
N THR A 141 6.45 9.20 -3.68
CA THR A 141 5.43 10.15 -3.21
C THR A 141 4.65 9.54 -2.04
N LEU A 142 4.52 10.29 -0.94
CA LEU A 142 3.81 9.98 0.31
C LEU A 142 4.26 8.77 1.14
N ALA A 143 4.32 7.56 0.60
CA ALA A 143 4.58 6.36 1.41
C ALA A 143 5.98 6.40 2.06
N ALA A 144 6.99 6.89 1.32
CA ALA A 144 8.35 7.03 1.84
C ALA A 144 8.49 8.16 2.88
N LYS A 145 7.66 9.22 2.84
CA LYS A 145 7.83 10.42 3.69
C LYS A 145 6.95 10.41 4.94
N ALA A 146 5.79 9.74 4.88
CA ALA A 146 4.93 9.52 6.05
C ALA A 146 5.47 8.45 7.02
N ILE A 147 6.38 7.59 6.55
CA ILE A 147 6.89 6.43 7.31
C ILE A 147 8.33 6.65 7.82
N SER A 148 9.09 7.59 7.23
CA SER A 148 10.51 7.79 7.54
C SER A 148 10.82 8.73 8.72
N ARG A 149 9.80 9.27 9.42
CA ARG A 149 10.05 10.05 10.65
C ARG A 149 9.07 9.73 11.79
N PRO A 150 9.26 8.58 12.45
CA PRO A 150 9.24 8.54 13.91
C PRO A 150 10.68 8.34 14.36
N THR A 151 11.20 9.32 15.12
CA THR A 151 12.31 9.21 16.09
C THR A 151 13.30 8.05 15.93
N MET A 152 14.57 8.41 15.70
CA MET A 152 15.75 7.54 15.86
C MET A 152 15.62 6.60 17.05
N ALA A 153 15.57 5.30 16.78
CA ALA A 153 16.33 4.23 17.44
C ALA A 153 15.88 2.88 16.87
N SER A 154 16.84 2.03 16.55
CA SER A 154 16.65 0.62 16.16
C SER A 154 16.04 0.38 14.76
N MET A 155 16.84 0.57 13.73
CA MET A 155 16.75 -0.28 12.52
C MET A 155 18.16 -0.61 12.06
N ASN A 156 18.57 -1.85 12.38
CA ASN A 156 19.72 -2.50 11.79
C ASN A 156 19.42 -2.70 10.29
N THR A 157 19.84 -1.75 9.46
CA THR A 157 19.93 -1.94 8.01
C THR A 157 21.30 -2.50 7.69
N SER A 158 21.37 -3.81 7.42
CA SER A 158 22.50 -4.39 6.68
C SER A 158 22.04 -4.73 5.26
N LEU A 159 22.95 -4.44 4.31
CA LEU A 159 22.91 -4.69 2.87
C LEU A 159 22.25 -3.62 1.99
N ALA A 160 22.87 -2.44 1.98
CA ALA A 160 23.10 -1.69 0.75
C ALA A 160 24.49 -1.02 0.84
N GLY A 161 25.54 -1.77 0.51
CA GLY A 161 26.86 -1.18 0.25
C GLY A 161 26.82 -0.30 -1.01
N PRO A 162 27.65 0.75 -1.12
CA PRO A 162 27.62 1.68 -2.25
C PRO A 162 27.99 0.96 -3.56
N MET A 163 27.15 1.16 -4.59
CA MET A 163 27.40 0.69 -5.96
C MET A 163 28.69 1.31 -6.53
N PRO A 164 29.56 0.52 -7.21
CA PRO A 164 30.88 0.98 -7.67
C PRO A 164 30.79 2.01 -8.81
N VAL A 165 31.72 2.98 -8.77
CA VAL A 165 31.84 4.23 -9.56
C VAL A 165 32.09 4.02 -11.08
N ARG A 166 31.91 2.81 -11.63
CA ARG A 166 32.37 2.48 -12.98
C ARG A 166 31.40 2.83 -14.13
N ASN A 167 30.15 3.21 -13.85
CA ASN A 167 29.15 3.48 -14.91
C ASN A 167 28.70 4.94 -15.09
N ARG A 168 29.26 5.92 -14.36
CA ARG A 168 28.91 7.35 -14.57
C ARG A 168 29.43 7.94 -15.89
N ARG A 169 30.39 7.31 -16.55
CA ARG A 169 30.98 7.84 -17.81
C ARG A 169 30.27 7.38 -19.10
N ARG A 170 29.39 6.38 -19.06
CA ARG A 170 28.62 5.95 -20.25
C ARG A 170 27.33 6.74 -20.46
N ALA A 171 26.67 7.18 -19.38
CA ALA A 171 25.46 8.00 -19.48
C ALA A 171 25.75 9.44 -19.97
N ALA A 172 26.89 10.02 -19.59
CA ALA A 172 27.27 11.38 -20.02
C ALA A 172 27.65 11.45 -21.52
N LYS A 173 28.22 10.38 -22.09
CA LYS A 173 28.64 10.35 -23.51
C LYS A 173 27.47 10.16 -24.48
N ALA A 174 26.35 9.59 -24.03
CA ALA A 174 25.15 9.41 -24.85
C ALA A 174 24.35 10.71 -25.07
N ASN A 175 24.42 11.67 -24.15
CA ASN A 175 23.72 12.97 -24.28
C ASN A 175 24.51 14.02 -25.09
N SER A 176 25.84 13.88 -25.20
CA SER A 176 26.65 14.82 -26.00
C SER A 176 26.55 14.58 -27.51
N ALA A 177 26.10 13.40 -27.96
CA ALA A 177 26.00 13.05 -29.38
C ALA A 177 24.66 13.45 -30.04
N ARG A 178 23.71 14.01 -29.27
CA ARG A 178 22.38 14.39 -29.76
C ARG A 178 22.20 15.91 -29.95
N LEU A 179 23.24 16.69 -29.67
CA LEU A 179 23.22 18.16 -29.70
C LEU A 179 24.05 18.76 -30.84
N THR A 180 24.57 17.94 -31.77
CA THR A 180 25.34 18.41 -32.94
C THR A 180 24.74 17.99 -34.29
N SER A 181 23.44 17.70 -34.34
CA SER A 181 22.73 17.35 -35.59
C SER A 181 21.35 18.00 -35.72
N ARG A 182 21.26 19.29 -35.42
CA ARG A 182 20.25 20.22 -35.97
C ARG A 182 20.86 21.60 -36.13
#